data_AF-A0A151WY93-F1
#
_entry.id   AF-A0A151WY93-F1
#
_cell.length_a   1.000
_cell.length_b   1.000
_cell.length_c   1.000
_cell.angle_alpha   90.00
_cell.angle_beta   90.00
_cell.angle_gamma   90.00
#
_symmetry.space_group_name_H-M   'P 1'
#
loop_
_entity.id
_entity.type
_entity.pdbx_description
1 polymer ?
#
loop_
_entity_poly.entity_id
_entity_poly.type
_entity_poly.pdbx_seq_one_letter_code
_entity_poly.pdbx_strand_id
1 'polypeptide(L)' 'INGNLDQKGYHKILVHHAVPAGKKLIGQGFIMQQDNDLKHTSKLCKNFLMKKKEKNILKLMEWPPQSKSN' A
#
# COMPACT_ATOMS: atom_id res chain seq x y z
N ILE A 1 23.24 3.78 -1.54
CA ILE A 1 21.82 3.36 -1.37
C ILE A 1 21.15 3.67 -2.70
N ASN A 2 20.90 2.66 -3.55
CA ASN A 2 20.32 2.91 -4.87
C ASN A 2 18.85 3.36 -4.69
N GLY A 3 18.63 4.65 -4.87
CA GLY A 3 17.38 5.36 -4.57
C GLY A 3 16.23 5.15 -5.56
N ASN A 4 16.25 4.07 -6.35
CA ASN A 4 15.13 3.71 -7.22
C ASN A 4 14.40 2.50 -6.61
N LEU A 5 13.31 2.78 -5.90
CA LEU A 5 12.43 1.74 -5.37
C LEU A 5 11.69 1.09 -6.53
N ASP A 6 12.11 -0.12 -6.89
CA ASP A 6 11.41 -0.92 -7.88
C ASP A 6 10.13 -1.54 -7.29
N GLN A 7 9.29 -2.09 -8.17
CA GLN A 7 8.04 -2.76 -7.80
C GLN A 7 8.25 -3.88 -6.76
N LYS A 8 9.35 -4.64 -6.85
CA LYS A 8 9.64 -5.76 -5.94
C LYS A 8 10.06 -5.27 -4.56
N GLY A 9 10.86 -4.20 -4.51
CA GLY A 9 11.25 -3.51 -3.28
C GLY A 9 10.03 -2.95 -2.57
N TYR A 10 9.13 -2.28 -3.31
CA TYR A 10 7.88 -1.77 -2.73
C TYR A 10 7.01 -2.91 -2.18
N HIS A 11 6.87 -4.01 -2.93
CA HIS A 11 6.15 -5.19 -2.44
C HIS A 11 6.75 -5.76 -1.13
N LYS A 12 8.07 -5.86 -1.03
CA LYS A 12 8.75 -6.32 0.21
C LYS A 12 8.42 -5.40 1.39
N ILE A 13 8.44 -4.08 1.19
CA ILE A 13 8.09 -3.12 2.24
C ILE A 13 6.63 -3.31 2.67
N LEU A 14 5.71 -3.49 1.73
CA LEU A 14 4.30 -3.74 2.04
C LEU A 14 4.10 -4.99 2.90
N VAL A 15 4.75 -6.09 2.52
CA VAL A 15 4.62 -7.39 3.18
C VAL A 15 5.24 -7.38 4.58
N HIS A 16 6.47 -6.88 4.70
CA HIS A 16 7.26 -7.03 5.91
C HIS A 16 7.10 -5.89 6.90
N HIS A 17 6.75 -4.68 6.43
CA HIS A 17 6.72 -3.49 7.28
C HIS A 17 5.33 -2.87 7.33
N ALA A 18 4.76 -2.44 6.19
CA ALA A 18 3.55 -1.61 6.20
C ALA A 18 2.33 -2.34 6.79
N VAL A 19 2.02 -3.55 6.30
CA VAL A 19 0.85 -4.30 6.78
C VAL A 19 1.00 -4.79 8.22
N PRO A 20 2.15 -5.39 8.63
CA PRO A 20 2.35 -5.77 10.03
C PRO A 20 2.33 -4.58 10.99
N ALA A 21 2.97 -3.45 10.61
CA ALA A 21 2.98 -2.25 11.44
C ALA A 21 1.58 -1.64 11.56
N GLY A 22 0.85 -1.49 10.47
CA GLY A 22 -0.52 -0.98 10.50
C GLY A 22 -1.44 -1.83 11.38
N LYS A 23 -1.35 -3.16 11.26
CA LYS A 23 -2.09 -4.09 12.12
C LYS A 23 -1.69 -3.96 13.60
N LYS A 24 -0.39 -3.78 13.90
CA LYS A 24 0.11 -3.66 15.28
C LYS A 24 -0.27 -2.32 15.92
N LEU A 25 -0.20 -1.23 15.16
CA LEU A 25 -0.36 0.13 15.67
C LEU A 25 -1.82 0.58 15.71
N ILE A 26 -2.59 0.26 14.67
CA ILE A 26 -3.98 0.71 14.51
C ILE A 26 -4.97 -0.43 14.80
N GLY A 27 -4.60 -1.66 14.48
CA GLY A 27 -5.44 -2.84 14.67
C GLY A 27 -5.97 -3.41 13.36
N GLN A 28 -6.90 -4.36 13.47
CA GLN A 28 -7.51 -5.00 12.31
C GLN A 28 -8.42 -4.02 11.55
N GLY A 29 -8.36 -4.05 10.22
CA GLY A 29 -9.18 -3.19 9.38
C GLY A 29 -8.67 -1.75 9.27
N PHE A 30 -7.41 -1.50 9.64
CA PHE A 30 -6.77 -0.19 9.50
C PHE A 30 -6.84 0.30 8.05
N ILE A 31 -6.90 1.62 7.90
CA ILE A 31 -6.94 2.26 6.59
C ILE A 31 -5.51 2.43 6.08
N MET A 32 -5.27 1.90 4.89
CA MET A 32 -4.01 2.04 4.18
C MET A 32 -4.20 3.00 3.01
N GLN A 33 -3.45 4.10 3.04
CA GLN A 33 -3.41 5.12 2.01
C GLN A 33 -2.10 5.01 1.23
N GLN A 34 -2.18 5.17 -0.08
CA GLN A 34 -1.04 5.19 -1.00
C GLN A 34 -1.37 6.11 -2.17
N ASP A 35 -0.36 6.74 -2.75
CA ASP A 35 -0.53 7.59 -3.93
C ASP A 35 -0.77 6.74 -5.20
N ASN A 36 -1.33 7.36 -6.23
CA ASN A 36 -1.60 6.70 -7.51
C ASN A 36 -0.36 6.63 -8.42
N ASP A 37 0.83 6.75 -7.84
CA ASP A 37 2.07 6.78 -8.62
C ASP A 37 2.29 5.43 -9.34
N LEU A 38 2.81 5.47 -10.57
CA LEU A 38 2.98 4.28 -11.42
C LEU A 38 3.86 3.20 -10.78
N LYS A 39 4.78 3.59 -9.89
CA LYS A 39 5.62 2.69 -9.08
C LYS A 39 4.84 1.94 -7.97
N HIS A 40 3.77 2.54 -7.43
CA HIS A 40 2.91 1.95 -6.40
C HIS A 40 1.79 1.08 -6.99
N THR A 41 1.42 1.33 -8.25
CA THR A 41 0.27 0.72 -8.93
C THR A 41 0.59 -0.56 -9.71
N SER A 42 1.74 -1.18 -9.47
CA SER A 42 2.03 -2.47 -10.05
C SER A 42 0.97 -3.52 -9.74
N LYS A 43 0.71 -4.41 -10.71
CA LYS A 43 -0.28 -5.49 -10.57
C LYS A 43 0.03 -6.39 -9.36
N LEU A 44 1.31 -6.59 -9.04
CA LEU A 44 1.75 -7.38 -7.89
C LEU A 44 1.29 -6.75 -6.56
N CYS A 45 1.58 -5.46 -6.35
CA CYS A 45 1.23 -4.76 -5.11
C CYS A 45 -0.28 -4.57 -4.98
N LYS A 46 -0.98 -4.26 -6.07
CA LYS A 46 -2.45 -4.18 -6.10
C LYS A 46 -3.08 -5.51 -5.69
N ASN A 47 -2.68 -6.62 -6.31
CA ASN A 47 -3.23 -7.94 -6.00
C ASN A 47 -2.95 -8.34 -4.54
N PHE A 48 -1.76 -8.03 -4.02
CA PHE A 48 -1.44 -8.29 -2.61
C PHE A 48 -2.38 -7.52 -1.67
N LEU A 49 -2.53 -6.22 -1.89
CA LEU A 49 -3.36 -5.37 -1.04
C LEU A 49 -4.85 -5.71 -1.15
N MET A 50 -5.34 -6.07 -2.35
CA MET A 50 -6.70 -6.56 -2.54
C MET A 50 -6.96 -7.84 -1.75
N LYS A 51 -6.05 -8.82 -1.78
CA LYS A 51 -6.16 -10.03 -0.95
C LYS A 51 -6.16 -9.72 0.55
N LYS A 52 -5.44 -8.70 0.99
CA LYS A 52 -5.47 -8.25 2.40
C LYS A 52 -6.78 -7.55 2.75
N LYS A 53 -7.36 -6.80 1.81
CA LYS A 53 -8.70 -6.21 1.93
C LYS A 53 -9.79 -7.28 2.03
N GLU A 54 -9.76 -8.30 1.17
CA GLU A 54 -10.69 -9.44 1.21
C GLU A 54 -10.64 -10.19 2.54
N LYS A 55 -9.44 -10.35 3.11
CA LYS A 55 -9.23 -10.95 4.44
C LYS A 55 -9.58 -10.03 5.61
N ASN A 56 -10.15 -8.85 5.35
CA ASN A 56 -10.47 -7.84 6.35
C ASN A 56 -9.26 -7.42 7.22
N ILE A 57 -8.04 -7.53 6.68
CA ILE A 57 -6.81 -7.15 7.39
C ILE A 57 -6.64 -5.64 7.36
N LEU A 58 -6.94 -5.02 6.22
CA LEU A 58 -6.84 -3.58 5.98
C LEU A 58 -7.97 -3.11 5.07
N LYS A 59 -8.23 -1.81 5.06
CA LYS A 59 -9.06 -1.13 4.06
C LYS A 59 -8.16 -0.26 3.20
N LEU A 60 -8.35 -0.29 1.88
CA LEU A 60 -7.62 0.60 0.99
C LEU A 60 -8.42 1.89 0.82
N MET A 61 -7.77 3.03 1.06
CA MET A 61 -8.32 4.34 0.72
C MET A 61 -8.08 4.60 -0.76
N GLU A 62 -9.13 4.92 -1.50
CA GLU A 62 -8.99 5.41 -2.86
C GLU A 62 -8.57 6.88 -2.80
N TRP A 63 -7.37 7.17 -3.29
CA TRP A 63 -6.91 8.55 -3.44
C TRP A 63 -7.40 9.08 -4.79
N PRO A 64 -8.02 10.28 -4.86
CA PRO A 64 -8.41 10.84 -6.13
C PRO A 64 -7.17 11.15 -6.99
N PRO A 65 -7.16 10.78 -8.28
CA PRO A 65 -6.12 11.23 -9.18
C PRO A 65 -6.26 12.75 -9.35
N GLN A 66 -5.20 13.49 -9.02
CA GLN A 66 -5.12 14.97 -8.98
C GLN A 66 -5.56 15.64 -7.67
N SER A 67 -4.80 15.44 -6.60
CA SER A 67 -4.63 16.49 -5.58
C SER A 67 -3.45 17.37 -5.98
N LYS A 68 -3.57 18.12 -7.10
CA LYS A 68 -2.71 19.29 -7.28
C LYS A 68 -3.26 20.33 -6.30
N SER A 69 -2.47 20.69 -5.29
CA SER A 69 -2.75 21.91 -4.54
C SER A 69 -2.78 23.05 -5.56
N ASN A 70 -3.93 23.71 -5.69
CA ASN A 70 -3.98 25.03 -6.30
C ASN A 70 -3.34 26.04 -5.34
#